data_AF-A0A2A3DQY4-F1
#
_entry.id   AF-A0A2A3DQY4-F1
#
_cell.length_a   1.000
_cell.length_b   1.000
_cell.length_c   1.000
_cell.angle_alpha   90.00
_cell.angle_beta   90.00
_cell.angle_gamma   90.00
#
_symmetry.space_group_name_H-M   'P 1'
#
loop_
_entity.id
_entity.type
_entity.pdbx_description
1 polymer ?
#
loop_
_entity_poly.entity_id
_entity_poly.type
_entity_poly.pdbx_seq_one_letter_code
_entity_poly.pdbx_strand_id
1 'polypeptide(L)'
;MFGMAKITNAAWMAYAAGLDPDRFREALRDADFPWYEPADDWTVELGSPEHEAVRTVLLLLLLKRKQVTPEAPAHAKKIHRKH
;
A
#
# COMPACT_ATOMS: atom_id res chain seq x y z
N MET A 1 11.52 -29.01 11.93
CA MET A 1 10.35 -28.40 12.60
C MET A 1 9.56 -27.68 11.53
N PHE A 2 8.41 -28.19 11.12
CA PHE A 2 7.53 -27.46 10.20
C PHE A 2 6.97 -26.27 10.97
N GLY A 3 7.58 -25.10 10.77
CA GLY A 3 7.16 -23.87 11.43
C GLY A 3 5.74 -23.54 11.01
N MET A 4 4.90 -23.18 11.97
CA MET A 4 3.55 -22.65 11.75
C MET A 4 3.60 -21.66 10.58
N ALA A 5 3.04 -22.02 9.42
CA ALA A 5 2.93 -21.11 8.29
C ALA A 5 2.12 -19.90 8.80
N LYS A 6 2.79 -18.77 8.99
CA LYS A 6 2.13 -17.55 9.47
C LYS A 6 1.37 -17.00 8.28
N ILE A 7 0.06 -17.19 8.27
CA ILE A 7 -0.79 -16.62 7.23
C ILE A 7 -0.94 -15.12 7.50
N THR A 8 -0.86 -14.32 6.45
CA THR A 8 -1.18 -12.88 6.47
C THR A 8 -2.19 -12.58 5.38
N ASN A 9 -2.89 -11.45 5.51
CA ASN A 9 -3.82 -10.99 4.48
C ASN A 9 -3.51 -9.55 4.07
N ALA A 10 -4.03 -9.13 2.91
CA ALA A 10 -3.78 -7.80 2.39
C ALA A 10 -4.24 -6.70 3.36
N ALA A 11 -5.38 -6.87 4.01
CA ALA A 11 -5.89 -5.88 4.96
C ALA A 11 -4.92 -5.63 6.12
N TRP A 12 -4.42 -6.70 6.73
CA TRP A 12 -3.46 -6.63 7.83
C TRP A 12 -2.13 -6.01 7.41
N MET A 13 -1.65 -6.34 6.20
CA MET A 13 -0.46 -5.71 5.63
C MET A 13 -0.66 -4.21 5.37
N ALA A 14 -1.82 -3.80 4.88
CA ALA A 14 -2.16 -2.39 4.69
C ALA A 14 -2.23 -1.65 6.02
N TYR A 15 -2.93 -2.21 7.02
CA TYR A 15 -3.00 -1.63 8.36
C TYR A 15 -1.62 -1.47 8.99
N ALA A 16 -0.77 -2.50 8.91
CA ALA A 16 0.60 -2.45 9.41
C ALA A 16 1.45 -1.37 8.71
N ALA A 17 1.15 -1.07 7.45
CA ALA A 17 1.80 -0.02 6.66
C ALA A 17 1.14 1.36 6.75
N GLY A 18 0.02 1.50 7.48
CA GLY A 18 -0.75 2.75 7.55
C GLY A 18 -1.42 3.14 6.23
N LEU A 19 -1.82 2.16 5.42
CA LEU A 19 -2.57 2.33 4.18
C LEU A 19 -4.02 1.90 4.33
N ASP A 20 -4.89 2.50 3.53
CA ASP A 20 -6.27 2.05 3.35
C ASP A 20 -6.29 0.64 2.73
N PRO A 21 -6.88 -0.35 3.41
CA PRO A 21 -6.99 -1.72 2.90
C PRO A 21 -7.65 -1.81 1.54
N ASP A 22 -8.69 -1.00 1.29
CA ASP A 22 -9.42 -1.02 0.03
C ASP A 22 -8.56 -0.55 -1.14
N ARG A 23 -7.80 0.53 -0.98
CA ARG A 23 -6.83 0.98 -2.00
C ARG A 23 -5.75 -0.06 -2.28
N PHE A 24 -5.33 -0.78 -1.24
CA PHE A 24 -4.35 -1.84 -1.43
C PHE A 24 -4.94 -3.01 -2.22
N ARG A 25 -6.16 -3.45 -1.88
CA ARG A 25 -6.89 -4.49 -2.61
C ARG A 25 -7.15 -4.10 -4.07
N GLU A 26 -7.52 -2.86 -4.34
CA GLU A 26 -7.68 -2.35 -5.70
C GLU A 26 -6.38 -2.44 -6.51
N ALA A 27 -5.24 -2.04 -5.93
CA ALA A 27 -3.95 -2.13 -6.59
C ALA A 27 -3.50 -3.59 -6.82
N LEU A 28 -3.81 -4.49 -5.89
CA LEU A 28 -3.56 -5.92 -6.07
C LEU A 28 -4.42 -6.50 -7.20
N ARG A 29 -5.68 -6.06 -7.31
CA ARG A 29 -6.57 -6.44 -8.39
C ARG A 29 -6.11 -5.91 -9.75
N ASP A 30 -5.59 -4.69 -9.80
CA ASP A 30 -4.99 -4.08 -11.00
C ASP A 30 -3.69 -4.80 -11.44
N ALA A 31 -2.97 -5.42 -10.50
CA ALA A 31 -1.76 -6.17 -10.79
C ALA A 31 -2.01 -7.53 -11.47
N ASP A 32 -3.26 -8.01 -11.50
CA ASP A 32 -3.73 -9.22 -12.22
C ASP A 32 -2.79 -10.43 -12.06
N PHE A 33 -2.70 -10.94 -10.82
CA PHE A 33 -1.87 -12.09 -10.53
C PHE A 33 -2.52 -13.40 -11.03
N PRO A 34 -1.78 -14.27 -11.75
CA PRO A 34 -2.35 -15.48 -12.37
C PRO A 34 -2.73 -16.57 -11.36
N TRP A 35 -2.26 -16.47 -10.12
CA TRP A 35 -2.54 -17.39 -9.01
C TRP A 35 -3.66 -16.88 -8.09
N TYR A 36 -4.18 -15.68 -8.33
CA TYR A 36 -5.20 -15.08 -7.49
C TYR A 36 -6.60 -15.59 -7.86
N GLU A 37 -7.33 -16.08 -6.86
CA GLU A 37 -8.75 -16.40 -7.00
C GLU A 37 -9.62 -15.25 -6.45
N PRO A 38 -10.65 -14.78 -7.20
CA PRO A 38 -11.47 -13.63 -6.81
C PRO A 38 -12.23 -13.77 -5.48
N ALA A 39 -12.38 -15.01 -4.98
CA ALA A 39 -13.04 -15.31 -3.72
C ALA A 39 -12.11 -15.22 -2.51
N ASP A 40 -10.80 -15.07 -2.73
CA ASP A 40 -9.81 -15.03 -1.65
C ASP A 40 -9.58 -13.58 -1.16
N ASP A 41 -9.50 -13.42 0.16
CA ASP A 41 -9.22 -12.18 0.88
C ASP A 41 -7.74 -11.74 0.77
N TRP A 42 -7.07 -12.16 -0.31
CA TRP A 42 -5.62 -12.03 -0.51
C TRP A 42 -4.85 -12.66 0.66
N THR A 43 -5.27 -13.86 1.05
CA THR A 43 -4.69 -14.63 2.15
C THR A 43 -3.46 -15.37 1.64
N VAL A 44 -2.28 -15.01 2.11
CA VAL A 44 -1.00 -15.59 1.63
C VAL A 44 -0.13 -16.04 2.79
N GLU A 45 0.67 -17.07 2.56
CA GLU A 45 1.64 -17.54 3.55
C GLU A 45 2.84 -16.59 3.63
N LEU A 46 3.21 -16.18 4.85
CA LEU A 46 4.32 -15.26 5.04
C LEU A 46 5.65 -15.92 4.66
N GLY A 47 6.34 -15.31 3.69
CA GLY A 47 7.59 -15.83 3.11
C GLY A 47 7.41 -16.67 1.84
N SER A 48 6.17 -16.87 1.39
CA SER A 48 5.88 -17.44 0.08
C SER A 48 6.17 -16.46 -1.06
N PRO A 49 6.38 -16.95 -2.30
CA PRO A 49 6.46 -16.09 -3.49
C PRO A 49 5.26 -15.15 -3.64
N GLU A 50 4.06 -15.60 -3.27
CA GLU A 50 2.82 -14.83 -3.28
C GLU A 50 2.91 -13.65 -2.30
N HIS A 51 3.43 -13.89 -1.09
CA HIS A 51 3.66 -12.83 -0.11
C HIS A 51 4.67 -11.79 -0.60
N GLU A 52 5.74 -12.20 -1.29
CA GLU A 52 6.70 -11.24 -1.88
C GLU A 52 6.08 -10.40 -2.99
N ALA A 53 5.24 -11.00 -3.83
CA ALA A 53 4.51 -10.29 -4.88
C ALA A 53 3.54 -9.26 -4.29
N VAL A 54 2.72 -9.65 -3.31
CA VAL A 54 1.80 -8.76 -2.59
C VAL A 54 2.56 -7.63 -1.88
N ARG A 55 3.69 -7.95 -1.25
CA ARG A 55 4.58 -6.96 -0.61
C ARG A 55 5.16 -5.97 -1.61
N THR A 56 5.47 -6.41 -2.82
CA THR A 56 5.98 -5.53 -3.89
C THR A 56 4.95 -4.48 -4.29
N VAL A 57 3.68 -4.88 -4.48
CA VAL A 57 2.59 -3.94 -4.77
C VAL A 57 2.40 -2.95 -3.63
N LEU A 58 2.49 -3.40 -2.38
CA LEU A 58 2.43 -2.54 -1.20
C LEU A 58 3.53 -1.46 -1.23
N LEU A 59 4.77 -1.86 -1.53
CA LEU A 59 5.90 -0.94 -1.64
C LEU A 59 5.72 0.07 -2.79
N LEU A 60 5.22 -0.38 -3.94
CA LEU A 60 4.93 0.50 -5.08
C LEU A 60 3.87 1.55 -4.72
N LEU A 61 2.82 1.17 -3.99
CA LEU A 61 1.81 2.11 -3.47
C LEU A 61 2.41 3.13 -2.50
N LEU A 62 3.25 2.69 -1.56
CA LEU A 62 3.92 3.58 -0.61
C LEU A 62 4.85 4.57 -1.33
N LEU A 63 5.59 4.13 -2.35
CA LEU A 63 6.44 4.98 -3.18
C LEU A 63 5.61 6.00 -3.96
N LYS A 64 4.48 5.60 -4.56
CA LYS A 64 3.57 6.52 -5.25
C LYS A 64 2.99 7.57 -4.29
N ARG A 65 2.60 7.19 -3.08
CA ARG A 65 2.08 8.12 -2.06
C ARG A 65 3.11 9.19 -1.68
N LYS A 66 4.40 8.84 -1.61
CA LYS A 66 5.48 9.80 -1.31
C LYS A 66 5.70 10.85 -2.39
N GLN A 67 5.24 10.62 -3.63
CA GLN A 67 5.39 11.58 -4.73
C GLN A 67 4.23 12.57 -4.82
N VAL A 68 3.12 12.30 -4.12
CA VAL A 68 2.05 13.29 -3.95
C VAL A 68 2.44 14.24 -2.81
N THR A 69 3.34 15.17 -3.19
CA THR A 69 3.47 16.55 -2.70
C THR A 69 4.44 16.86 -1.53
N PRO A 70 5.62 17.44 -1.81
CA PRO A 70 6.22 18.46 -0.95
C PRO A 70 5.61 19.83 -1.28
N GLU A 71 4.37 20.09 -0.85
CA GLU A 71 3.87 21.46 -0.71
C GLU A 71 3.95 21.79 0.78
N ALA A 72 5.13 22.26 1.16
CA ALA A 72 5.32 22.96 2.41
C ALA A 72 4.51 24.27 2.40
N PRO A 73 4.02 24.75 3.55
CA PRO A 73 3.18 25.93 3.63
C PRO A 73 4.04 27.19 3.48
N ALA A 74 3.81 27.99 2.44
CA ALA A 74 4.43 29.31 2.29
C ALA A 74 3.39 30.41 2.58
N HIS A 75 3.22 30.68 3.86
CA HIS A 75 2.65 31.90 4.39
C HIS A 75 3.49 33.11 3.93
N ALA A 76 3.26 33.62 2.71
CA ALA A 76 3.76 34.93 2.30
C ALA A 76 2.62 35.95 2.47
N LYS A 77 2.53 36.51 3.69
CA LYS A 77 1.81 37.77 3.96
C LYS A 77 2.23 38.80 2.90
N LYS A 78 1.37 39.11 1.93
CA LYS A 78 1.54 40.32 1.12
C LYS A 78 1.18 41.53 1.99
N ILE A 79 2.26 42.10 2.51
CA ILE A 79 2.44 43.46 2.96
C ILE A 79 1.54 44.49 2.25
N HIS A 80 1.04 45.40 3.06
CA HIS A 80 0.39 46.67 2.75
C HIS A 80 1.21 47.48 1.73
N ARG A 81 0.60 47.99 0.66
CA ARG A 81 1.04 49.23 -0.01
C ARG A 81 -0.14 50.02 -0.53
N LYS A 82 -0.36 51.18 0.09
CA LYS A 82 -1.16 52.30 -0.43
C LYS A 82 -0.51 52.84 -1.71
N HIS A 83 -1.33 53.23 -2.68
CA HIS A 83 -1.13 54.47 -3.44
C HIS A 83 -2.45 54.92 -4.06
#